data_AF-A0A954VG73-F1
#
_entry.id   AF-A0A954VG73-F1
#
_cell.length_a   1.000
_cell.length_b   1.000
_cell.length_c   1.000
_cell.angle_alpha   90.00
_cell.angle_beta   90.00
_cell.angle_gamma   90.00
#
_symmetry.space_group_name_H-M   'P 1'
#
loop_
_entity.id
_entity.type
_entity.pdbx_description
1 polymer ?
#
loop_
_entity_poly.entity_id
_entity_poly.type
_entity_poly.pdbx_seq_one_letter_code
_entity_poly.pdbx_strand_id
1 'polypeptide(L)' 'MSDVRFNNAMRTNVVYWVVAIALPIAMRAVPTSTGEPPRIFDLLIPIFQIMLAFGAAHNFSAALRNASIPDKSNDM' A
#
# COMPACT_ATOMS: atom_id res chain seq x y z
N MET A 1 9.19 22.31 0.69
CA MET A 1 8.66 21.35 1.70
C MET A 1 7.70 20.32 1.09
N SER A 2 7.05 20.62 -0.03
CA SER A 2 6.20 19.74 -0.85
C SER A 2 6.92 18.47 -1.36
N ASP A 3 8.15 18.60 -1.83
CA ASP A 3 8.88 17.48 -2.46
C ASP A 3 9.19 16.34 -1.48
N VAL A 4 9.51 16.66 -0.23
CA VAL A 4 9.77 15.65 0.81
C VAL A 4 8.50 14.87 1.13
N ARG A 5 7.34 15.54 1.19
CA ARG A 5 6.04 14.89 1.44
C ARG A 5 5.64 14.01 0.27
N PHE A 6 5.85 14.48 -0.96
CA PHE A 6 5.60 13.70 -2.18
C PHE A 6 6.50 12.47 -2.26
N ASN A 7 7.80 12.62 -2.00
CA ASN A 7 8.76 11.52 -2.01
C ASN A 7 8.44 10.48 -0.91
N ASN A 8 8.02 10.93 0.28
CA ASN A 8 7.55 10.03 1.33
C ASN A 8 6.28 9.28 0.91
N ALA A 9 5.32 9.94 0.25
CA ALA A 9 4.12 9.27 -0.24
C ALA A 9 4.42 8.24 -1.34
N MET A 10 5.35 8.54 -2.25
CA MET A 10 5.83 7.58 -3.25
C MET A 10 6.49 6.36 -2.61
N ARG A 11 7.36 6.58 -1.61
CA ARG A 11 7.98 5.49 -0.84
C ARG A 11 6.92 4.62 -0.18
N THR A 12 5.95 5.23 0.50
CA THR A 12 4.84 4.51 1.12
C THR A 12 4.05 3.70 0.08
N ASN A 13 3.77 4.26 -1.10
CA ASN A 13 3.08 3.53 -2.17
C ASN A 13 3.86 2.29 -2.64
N VAL A 14 5.19 2.39 -2.77
CA VAL A 14 6.04 1.24 -3.08
C VAL A 14 5.94 0.17 -1.98
N VAL A 15 5.90 0.56 -0.70
CA VAL A 15 5.71 -0.39 0.41
C VAL A 15 4.38 -1.14 0.29
N TYR A 16 3.28 -0.46 -0.07
CA TYR A 16 1.98 -1.12 -0.28
C TYR A 16 2.08 -2.24 -1.32
N TRP A 17 2.76 -2.00 -2.44
CA TRP A 17 2.95 -3.01 -3.49
C TRP A 17 3.86 -4.16 -3.06
N VAL A 18 4.94 -3.86 -2.33
CA VAL A 18 5.83 -4.90 -1.77
C VAL A 18 5.03 -5.81 -0.83
N VAL A 19 4.22 -5.24 0.06
CA VAL A 19 3.37 -6.02 0.97
C VAL A 19 2.33 -6.84 0.20
N ALA A 20 1.70 -6.27 -0.83
CA ALA A 20 0.70 -6.98 -1.64
C ALA A 20 1.26 -8.22 -2.34
N ILE A 21 2.53 -8.19 -2.77
CA ILE A 21 3.24 -9.32 -3.39
C ILE A 21 3.77 -10.29 -2.33
N ALA A 22 4.28 -9.80 -1.20
CA ALA A 22 4.86 -10.62 -0.16
C ALA A 22 3.80 -11.40 0.65
N LEU A 23 2.61 -10.81 0.86
CA LEU A 23 1.57 -11.40 1.69
C LEU A 23 1.16 -12.81 1.21
N PRO A 24 0.81 -13.07 -0.06
CA PRO A 24 0.48 -14.41 -0.52
C PRO A 24 1.62 -15.44 -0.31
N ILE A 25 2.87 -15.01 -0.50
CA ILE A 25 4.05 -15.86 -0.34
C ILE A 25 4.22 -16.23 1.13
N ALA A 26 4.15 -15.24 2.03
CA ALA A 26 4.27 -15.44 3.46
C ALA A 26 3.16 -16.35 4.00
N MET A 27 1.91 -16.17 3.55
CA MET A 27 0.79 -16.99 4.00
C MET A 27 0.92 -18.46 3.55
N ARG A 28 1.50 -18.72 2.38
CA ARG A 28 1.80 -20.09 1.91
C ARG A 28 2.95 -20.75 2.66
N ALA A 29 3.84 -19.96 3.27
CA ALA A 29 4.95 -20.45 4.06
C ALA A 29 4.56 -20.77 5.52
N VAL A 30 3.34 -20.41 5.95
CA VAL A 30 2.85 -20.74 7.30
C VAL A 30 2.59 -22.25 7.37
N PRO A 31 3.33 -23.00 8.21
CA PRO A 31 3.12 -24.44 8.35
C PRO A 31 1.77 -24.69 8.99
N THR A 32 0.90 -25.40 8.28
CA THR A 32 -0.32 -25.96 8.84
C THR A 32 -0.08 -27.39 9.27
N SER A 33 -0.71 -27.81 10.37
CA SER A 33 -0.69 -29.20 10.84
C SER A 33 -1.30 -30.20 9.83
N THR A 34 -1.93 -29.71 8.76
CA THR A 34 -2.59 -30.48 7.70
C THR A 34 -1.80 -30.52 6.39
N GLY A 35 -0.70 -29.77 6.24
CA GLY A 35 0.08 -29.68 5.00
C GLY A 35 -0.59 -28.90 3.86
N GLU A 36 -1.86 -28.50 4.03
CA GLU A 36 -2.60 -27.64 3.11
C GLU A 36 -2.70 -26.22 3.69
N PRO A 37 -2.49 -25.16 2.89
CA PRO A 37 -2.72 -23.80 3.36
C PRO A 37 -4.17 -23.63 3.85
N PRO A 38 -4.44 -22.89 4.93
CA PRO A 38 -5.79 -22.72 5.46
C PRO A 38 -6.70 -22.10 4.40
N ARG A 39 -7.80 -22.78 4.06
CA ARG A 39 -8.80 -22.32 3.06
C ARG A 39 -9.35 -20.92 3.34
N ILE A 40 -9.26 -20.44 4.58
CA ILE A 40 -9.64 -19.07 4.94
C ILE A 40 -8.75 -18.02 4.28
N PHE A 41 -7.49 -18.34 3.98
CA PHE A 41 -6.58 -17.42 3.29
C PHE A 41 -6.91 -17.28 1.80
N ASP A 42 -7.56 -18.26 1.18
CA ASP A 42 -8.04 -18.13 -0.21
C ASP A 42 -9.09 -17.02 -0.35
N LEU A 43 -9.84 -16.74 0.72
CA LEU A 43 -10.80 -15.63 0.78
C LEU A 43 -10.17 -14.33 1.32
N LEU A 44 -9.34 -14.44 2.36
CA LEU A 44 -8.75 -13.27 3.02
C LEU A 44 -7.69 -12.57 2.16
N ILE A 45 -6.85 -13.31 1.43
CA ILE A 45 -5.78 -12.72 0.61
C ILE A 45 -6.35 -11.76 -0.44
N PRO A 46 -7.37 -12.13 -1.26
CA PRO A 46 -7.99 -11.20 -2.20
C PRO A 46 -8.56 -9.94 -1.53
N ILE A 47 -9.21 -10.09 -0.37
CA ILE A 47 -9.77 -8.96 0.38
C ILE A 47 -8.65 -8.01 0.83
N PHE A 48 -7.57 -8.54 1.40
CA PHE A 48 -6.41 -7.74 1.80
C PHE A 48 -5.75 -7.05 0.60
N GLN A 49 -5.64 -7.72 -0.55
CA GLN A 49 -5.10 -7.12 -1.77
C GLN A 49 -5.97 -5.96 -2.27
N ILE A 50 -7.30 -6.10 -2.23
CA ILE A 50 -8.22 -5.01 -2.58
C ILE A 50 -8.04 -3.84 -1.62
N MET A 51 -8.00 -4.10 -0.30
CA MET A 51 -7.80 -3.04 0.70
C MET A 51 -6.46 -2.32 0.52
N LEU A 52 -5.38 -3.06 0.25
CA LEU A 52 -4.06 -2.49 -0.03
C LEU A 52 -4.07 -1.64 -1.30
N ALA A 53 -4.74 -2.09 -2.37
CA ALA A 53 -4.87 -1.33 -3.61
C ALA A 53 -5.64 -0.02 -3.41
N PHE A 54 -6.74 -0.04 -2.65
CA PHE A 54 -7.48 1.18 -2.29
C PHE A 54 -6.62 2.14 -1.45
N GLY A 55 -5.89 1.62 -0.46
CA GLY A 55 -4.98 2.42 0.37
C GLY A 55 -3.84 3.06 -0.44
N ALA A 56 -3.26 2.31 -1.38
CA ALA A 56 -2.26 2.79 -2.32
C ALA A 56 -2.80 3.92 -3.21
N ALA A 57 -3.97 3.72 -3.83
CA ALA A 57 -4.62 4.72 -4.67
C ALA A 57 -4.96 6.01 -3.90
N HIS A 58 -5.46 5.88 -2.66
CA HIS A 58 -5.77 7.03 -1.81
C HIS A 58 -4.52 7.84 -1.45
N ASN A 59 -3.46 7.17 -1.00
CA ASN A 59 -2.20 7.84 -0.66
C ASN A 59 -1.57 8.53 -1.86
N PHE A 60 -1.60 7.88 -3.03
CA PHE A 60 -1.08 8.45 -4.26
C PHE A 60 -1.89 9.67 -4.73
N SER A 61 -3.23 9.58 -4.70
CA SER A 61 -4.11 10.70 -5.04
C SER A 61 -3.92 11.89 -4.10
N ALA A 62 -3.79 11.64 -2.79
CA ALA A 62 -3.50 12.68 -1.81
C ALA A 62 -2.14 13.34 -2.04
N ALA A 63 -1.12 12.56 -2.42
CA ALA A 63 0.22 13.07 -2.75
C ALA A 63 0.19 13.97 -3.98
N LEU A 64 -0.48 13.56 -5.05
CA LEU A 64 -0.65 14.35 -6.26
C LEU A 64 -1.39 15.66 -5.99
N ARG A 65 -2.48 15.60 -5.22
CA ARG A 65 -3.25 16.80 -4.84
C ARG A 65 -2.42 17.79 -4.03
N ASN A 66 -1.58 17.30 -3.12
CA ASN A 66 -0.69 18.16 -2.34
C ASN A 66 0.47 18.72 -3.17
N ALA A 67 0.90 18.03 -4.23
CA ALA A 67 1.92 18.53 -5.15
C ALA A 67 1.37 19.55 -6.15
N SER A 68 0.09 19.46 -6.52
CA SER A 68 -0.55 20.36 -7.48
C SER A 68 -1.12 21.65 -6.89
N ILE A 69 -1.29 21.73 -5.57
CA ILE A 69 -1.70 22.97 -4.89
C ILE A 69 -0.44 23.82 -4.64
N PRO A 70 -0.27 24.97 -5.32
CA PRO A 70 0.89 25.83 -5.14
C PRO A 70 0.87 26.41 -3.73
N ASP A 71 2.02 26.33 -3.05
CA ASP A 71 2.22 26.83 -1.71
C ASP A 71 2.25 28.37 -1.72
N LYS A 72 1.12 28.99 -1.38
CA LYS A 72 0.97 30.46 -1.29
C LYS A 72 1.71 31.09 -0.10
N SER A 73 2.48 30.32 0.68
CA SER A 73 3.21 30.85 1.85
C SER A 73 4.49 31.61 1.49
N ASN A 74 4.95 31.57 0.24
CA ASN A 74 6.16 32.28 -0.23
C ASN A 74 5.89 33.66 -0.87
N ASP A 75 4.64 34.12 -0.90
CA ASP A 75 4.22 35.40 -1.50
C ASP A 75 3.96 36.51 -0.45
N MET A 76 4.49 36.40 0.78
CA MET A 76 4.38 37.41 1.84
C MET A 76 5.75 37.84 2.37
#